data_AF-A0A7S3WUM4-F1
#
_entry.id   AF-A0A7S3WUM4-F1
#
_cell.length_a   1.000
_cell.length_b   1.000
_cell.length_c   1.000
_cell.angle_alpha   90.00
_cell.angle_beta   90.00
_cell.angle_gamma   90.00
#
_symmetry.space_group_name_H-M   'P 1'
#
loop_
_entity.id
_entity.type
_entity.pdbx_description
1 polymer ?
#
loop_
_entity_poly.entity_id
_entity_poly.type
_entity_poly.pdbx_seq_one_letter_code
_entity_poly.pdbx_strand_id
1 'polypeptide(L)'
;AVKMDPQFWYDQALDRVFAASNEFEVLGLETVYTEDLNKIKKAYRKISLVVHPDKNKHPQADAAFRKVYGAFETLSDLQQQKRLLWELGNKDFSYTAAEEQGYAEQPGEDDDDYFFQWWWEATVDQVEKAAEEAEGAEIDHFAEMFIS
;
A
#
# COMPACT_ATOMS: atom_id res chain seq x y z
N ALA A 1 7.52 -28.89 12.06
CA ALA A 1 6.92 -27.82 11.26
C ALA A 1 7.71 -27.73 9.96
N VAL A 2 7.05 -27.84 8.81
CA VAL A 2 7.72 -27.58 7.53
C VAL A 2 8.04 -26.09 7.52
N LYS A 3 9.32 -25.72 7.58
CA LYS A 3 9.71 -24.34 7.31
C LYS A 3 9.46 -24.13 5.82
N MET A 4 8.37 -23.44 5.49
CA MET A 4 8.12 -23.00 4.12
C MET A 4 9.22 -22.02 3.74
N ASP A 5 9.62 -22.05 2.47
CA ASP A 5 10.57 -21.07 1.93
C ASP A 5 9.95 -19.67 2.04
N PRO A 6 10.62 -18.68 2.65
CA PRO A 6 10.12 -17.30 2.69
C PRO A 6 9.72 -16.76 1.31
N GLN A 7 10.35 -17.23 0.23
CA GLN A 7 9.99 -16.87 -1.15
C GLN A 7 8.55 -17.26 -1.52
N PHE A 8 7.99 -18.31 -0.94
CA PHE A 8 6.61 -18.72 -1.18
C PHE A 8 5.60 -17.61 -0.83
N TRP A 9 5.82 -16.95 0.31
CA TRP A 9 4.93 -15.87 0.78
C TRP A 9 5.10 -14.61 -0.06
N TYR A 10 6.31 -14.32 -0.50
CA TYR A 10 6.61 -13.25 -1.43
C TYR A 10 5.90 -13.46 -2.76
N ASP A 11 5.99 -14.65 -3.35
CA ASP A 11 5.33 -14.98 -4.62
C ASP A 11 3.81 -14.85 -4.51
N GLN A 12 3.22 -15.37 -3.43
CA GLN A 12 1.78 -15.29 -3.19
C GLN A 12 1.29 -13.85 -2.97
N ALA A 13 2.12 -12.98 -2.42
CA ALA A 13 1.80 -11.55 -2.30
C ALA A 13 1.80 -10.85 -3.67
N LEU A 14 2.73 -11.18 -4.59
CA LEU A 14 2.64 -10.66 -5.96
C LEU A 14 1.37 -11.16 -6.65
N ASP A 15 1.06 -12.45 -6.53
CA ASP A 15 -0.14 -13.02 -7.14
C ASP A 15 -1.40 -12.30 -6.68
N ARG A 16 -1.49 -11.98 -5.37
CA ARG A 16 -2.57 -11.16 -4.82
C ARG A 16 -2.61 -9.76 -5.44
N VAL A 17 -1.48 -9.06 -5.49
CA VAL A 17 -1.40 -7.69 -6.07
C VAL A 17 -1.79 -7.69 -7.55
N PHE A 18 -1.40 -8.71 -8.31
CA PHE A 18 -1.77 -8.84 -9.71
C PHE A 18 -3.22 -9.27 -9.89
N ALA A 19 -3.77 -10.11 -9.01
CA ALA A 19 -5.17 -10.54 -9.03
C ALA A 19 -6.15 -9.46 -8.56
N ALA A 20 -5.70 -8.45 -7.82
CA ALA A 20 -6.52 -7.35 -7.35
C ALA A 20 -7.18 -6.59 -8.52
N SER A 21 -8.50 -6.41 -8.39
CA SER A 21 -9.37 -5.81 -9.42
C SER A 21 -9.45 -4.29 -9.31
N ASN A 22 -9.09 -3.72 -8.16
CA ASN A 22 -9.12 -2.29 -7.86
C ASN A 22 -8.01 -1.93 -6.86
N GLU A 23 -7.80 -0.63 -6.67
CA GLU A 23 -6.72 -0.07 -5.86
C GLU A 23 -6.88 -0.38 -4.37
N PHE A 24 -8.13 -0.50 -3.87
CA PHE A 24 -8.39 -0.90 -2.49
C PHE A 24 -7.91 -2.34 -2.24
N GLU A 25 -8.23 -3.26 -3.15
CA GLU A 25 -7.80 -4.65 -3.08
C GLU A 25 -6.27 -4.79 -3.17
N VAL A 26 -5.61 -3.94 -3.96
CA VAL A 26 -4.13 -3.90 -4.06
C VAL A 26 -3.50 -3.60 -2.71
N LEU A 27 -4.03 -2.64 -1.96
CA LEU A 27 -3.56 -2.32 -0.60
C LEU A 27 -4.13 -3.27 0.47
N GLY A 28 -5.06 -4.15 0.09
CA GLY A 28 -5.76 -5.03 1.01
C GLY A 28 -6.73 -4.31 1.95
N LEU A 29 -7.31 -3.22 1.48
CA LEU A 29 -8.34 -2.45 2.15
C LEU A 29 -9.73 -2.86 1.63
N GLU A 30 -10.74 -2.60 2.45
CA GLU A 30 -12.14 -2.69 2.01
C GLU A 30 -12.43 -1.59 0.99
N THR A 31 -13.33 -1.87 0.04
CA THR A 31 -13.75 -0.96 -1.04
C THR A 31 -14.71 0.13 -0.52
N VAL A 32 -14.27 0.88 0.47
CA VAL A 32 -15.03 1.90 1.18
C VAL A 32 -14.29 3.23 1.21
N TYR A 33 -15.03 4.32 1.19
CA TYR A 33 -14.45 5.64 1.33
C TYR A 33 -13.76 5.78 2.70
N THR A 34 -12.51 6.22 2.67
CA THR A 34 -11.63 6.31 3.82
C THR A 34 -10.97 7.68 3.83
N GLU A 35 -11.41 8.53 4.76
CA GLU A 35 -10.81 9.85 5.02
C GLU A 35 -9.49 9.76 5.81
N ASP A 36 -9.31 8.67 6.56
CA ASP A 36 -8.14 8.46 7.40
C ASP A 36 -6.93 7.99 6.56
N LEU A 37 -6.16 8.97 6.07
CA LEU A 37 -4.96 8.74 5.27
C LEU A 37 -3.93 7.85 5.99
N ASN A 38 -3.89 7.85 7.33
CA ASN A 38 -2.97 7.01 8.08
C ASN A 38 -3.24 5.52 7.89
N LYS A 39 -4.50 5.11 7.71
CA LYS A 39 -4.86 3.72 7.38
C LYS A 39 -4.32 3.31 6.01
N ILE A 40 -4.45 4.19 5.03
CA ILE A 40 -3.98 3.98 3.65
C ILE A 40 -2.46 3.91 3.63
N LYS A 41 -1.77 4.87 4.27
CA LYS A 41 -0.31 4.87 4.45
C LYS A 41 0.17 3.60 5.19
N LYS A 42 -0.54 3.15 6.22
CA LYS A 42 -0.19 1.92 6.96
C LYS A 42 -0.30 0.71 6.03
N ALA A 43 -1.41 0.55 5.31
CA ALA A 43 -1.63 -0.54 4.37
C ALA A 43 -0.58 -0.57 3.25
N TYR A 44 -0.30 0.59 2.63
CA TYR A 44 0.77 0.74 1.65
C TYR A 44 2.13 0.28 2.17
N ARG A 45 2.55 0.76 3.35
CA ARG A 45 3.81 0.33 3.98
C ARG A 45 3.85 -1.19 4.15
N LYS A 46 2.73 -1.81 4.54
CA LYS A 46 2.65 -3.26 4.72
C LYS A 46 2.98 -4.01 3.44
N ILE A 47 2.22 -3.76 2.37
CA ILE A 47 2.32 -4.53 1.15
C ILE A 47 3.62 -4.23 0.40
N SER A 48 4.09 -2.99 0.46
CA SER A 48 5.32 -2.58 -0.20
C SER A 48 6.56 -3.29 0.33
N LEU A 49 6.63 -3.62 1.63
CA LEU A 49 7.71 -4.42 2.20
C LEU A 49 7.76 -5.83 1.60
N VAL A 50 6.59 -6.41 1.32
CA VAL A 50 6.46 -7.78 0.81
C VAL A 50 6.78 -7.83 -0.69
N VAL A 51 6.37 -6.82 -1.46
CA VAL A 51 6.62 -6.77 -2.91
C VAL A 51 7.91 -6.03 -3.28
N HIS A 52 8.72 -5.62 -2.30
CA HIS A 52 9.92 -4.83 -2.56
C HIS A 52 10.93 -5.62 -3.43
N PRO A 53 11.44 -5.04 -4.53
CA PRO A 53 12.31 -5.74 -5.48
C PRO A 53 13.66 -6.19 -4.91
N ASP A 54 14.10 -5.64 -3.76
CA ASP A 54 15.33 -6.06 -3.09
C ASP A 54 15.18 -7.36 -2.29
N LYS A 55 14.06 -7.55 -1.56
CA LYS A 55 13.77 -8.82 -0.86
C LYS A 55 13.26 -9.88 -1.82
N ASN A 56 12.44 -9.44 -2.76
CA ASN A 56 11.70 -10.32 -3.62
C ASN A 56 12.43 -10.48 -4.94
N LYS A 57 13.15 -11.60 -5.08
CA LYS A 57 13.93 -11.92 -6.29
C LYS A 57 13.06 -12.26 -7.50
N HIS A 58 11.74 -12.18 -7.36
CA HIS A 58 10.82 -12.43 -8.45
C HIS A 58 10.97 -11.33 -9.52
N PRO A 59 11.05 -11.67 -10.81
CA PRO A 59 11.25 -10.71 -11.90
C PRO A 59 10.11 -9.68 -12.02
N GLN A 60 8.94 -9.97 -11.43
CA GLN A 60 7.78 -9.08 -11.44
C GLN A 60 7.64 -8.22 -10.17
N ALA A 61 8.57 -8.31 -9.20
CA ALA A 61 8.48 -7.55 -7.95
C ALA A 61 8.43 -6.03 -8.20
N ASP A 62 9.27 -5.53 -9.11
CA ASP A 62 9.26 -4.12 -9.55
C ASP A 62 7.90 -3.69 -10.13
N ALA A 63 7.26 -4.56 -10.93
CA ALA A 63 5.94 -4.27 -11.49
C ALA A 63 4.83 -4.30 -10.43
N ALA A 64 4.87 -5.25 -9.48
CA ALA A 64 3.94 -5.32 -8.36
C ALA A 64 4.09 -4.10 -7.45
N PHE A 65 5.32 -3.69 -7.16
CA PHE A 65 5.63 -2.50 -6.37
C PHE A 65 5.09 -1.22 -7.02
N ARG A 66 5.26 -1.05 -8.34
CA ARG A 66 4.63 0.07 -9.07
C ARG A 66 3.10 0.05 -9.00
N LYS A 67 2.48 -1.13 -9.09
CA LYS A 67 1.01 -1.26 -8.95
C LYS A 67 0.54 -0.85 -7.55
N VAL A 68 1.27 -1.26 -6.51
CA VAL A 68 1.02 -0.85 -5.12
C VAL A 68 1.16 0.65 -4.94
N TYR A 69 2.18 1.27 -5.53
CA TYR A 69 2.38 2.71 -5.47
C TYR A 69 1.24 3.48 -6.17
N GLY A 70 0.85 3.08 -7.39
CA GLY A 70 -0.25 3.72 -8.10
C GLY A 70 -1.60 3.61 -7.36
N ALA A 71 -1.81 2.48 -6.66
CA ALA A 71 -2.97 2.33 -5.78
C ALA A 71 -2.93 3.30 -4.60
N PHE A 72 -1.76 3.47 -3.97
CA PHE A 72 -1.59 4.46 -2.91
C PHE A 72 -1.84 5.89 -3.39
N GLU A 73 -1.28 6.30 -4.54
CA GLU A 73 -1.53 7.63 -5.10
C GLU A 73 -3.02 7.90 -5.30
N THR A 74 -3.74 6.96 -5.91
CA THR A 74 -5.17 7.07 -6.19
C THR A 74 -6.01 7.13 -4.92
N LEU A 75 -5.66 6.33 -3.91
CA LEU A 75 -6.41 6.25 -2.66
C LEU A 75 -6.08 7.37 -1.69
N SER A 76 -4.87 7.94 -1.77
CA SER A 76 -4.43 9.05 -0.92
C SER A 76 -5.14 10.36 -1.24
N ASP A 77 -5.59 10.53 -2.48
CA ASP A 77 -6.39 11.65 -2.94
C ASP A 77 -7.88 11.32 -2.76
N LEU A 78 -8.57 12.06 -1.89
CA LEU A 78 -9.98 11.85 -1.58
C LEU A 78 -10.89 11.99 -2.82
N GLN A 79 -10.53 12.83 -3.79
CA GLN A 79 -11.32 13.00 -5.02
C GLN A 79 -11.12 11.82 -5.97
N GLN A 80 -9.89 11.36 -6.13
CA GLN A 80 -9.60 10.18 -6.93
C GLN A 80 -10.22 8.92 -6.32
N GLN A 81 -10.17 8.80 -4.98
CA GLN A 81 -10.84 7.73 -4.25
C GLN A 81 -12.37 7.74 -4.48
N LYS A 82 -13.02 8.92 -4.43
CA LYS A 82 -14.46 9.06 -4.75
C LYS A 82 -14.78 8.67 -6.19
N ARG A 83 -13.96 9.13 -7.14
CA ARG A 83 -14.10 8.77 -8.56
C ARG A 83 -14.04 7.25 -8.73
N LEU A 84 -13.04 6.61 -8.13
CA LEU A 84 -12.88 5.15 -8.18
C LEU A 84 -14.10 4.42 -7.60
N LEU A 85 -14.58 4.83 -6.42
CA LEU A 85 -15.78 4.23 -5.83
C LEU A 85 -17.01 4.39 -6.71
N TRP A 86 -17.17 5.53 -7.36
CA TRP A 86 -18.25 5.77 -8.32
C TRP A 86 -18.13 4.86 -9.55
N GLU A 87 -16.93 4.71 -10.11
CA GLU A 87 -16.65 3.79 -11.24
C GLU A 87 -16.93 2.33 -10.89
N LEU A 88 -16.67 1.95 -9.64
CA LEU A 88 -17.00 0.63 -9.08
C LEU A 88 -18.50 0.45 -8.78
N GLY A 89 -19.33 1.46 -9.05
CA GLY A 89 -20.78 1.42 -8.91
C GLY A 89 -21.30 1.78 -7.52
N ASN A 90 -20.45 2.32 -6.63
CA ASN A 90 -20.88 2.84 -5.34
C ASN A 90 -21.60 4.19 -5.53
N LYS A 91 -22.93 4.15 -5.55
CA LYS A 91 -23.79 5.31 -5.82
C LYS A 91 -23.95 6.25 -4.61
N ASP A 92 -23.45 5.85 -3.44
CA ASP A 92 -23.47 6.70 -2.25
C ASP A 92 -22.52 7.90 -2.40
N PHE A 93 -21.52 7.77 -3.28
CA PHE A 93 -20.60 8.85 -3.64
C PHE A 93 -20.95 9.41 -5.02
N SER A 94 -21.74 10.48 -5.02
CA SER A 94 -21.99 11.31 -6.21
C SER A 94 -20.72 12.10 -6.55
N TYR A 95 -20.02 11.74 -7.62
CA TYR A 95 -18.94 12.55 -8.18
C TYR A 95 -19.53 13.64 -9.09
N THR A 96 -19.30 14.92 -8.77
CA THR A 96 -19.59 16.03 -9.69
C THR A 96 -18.28 16.64 -10.19
N ALA A 97 -18.12 16.77 -11.51
CA ALA A 97 -16.94 17.38 -12.12
C ALA A 97 -16.69 18.85 -11.67
N ALA A 98 -17.67 19.47 -11.00
CA ALA A 98 -17.54 20.81 -10.43
C ALA A 98 -16.70 20.85 -9.14
N GLU A 99 -16.51 19.73 -8.44
CA GLU A 99 -15.68 19.63 -7.22
C GLU A 99 -14.17 19.54 -7.53
N GLU A 100 -13.79 19.45 -8.81
CA GLU A 100 -12.40 19.41 -9.28
C GLU A 100 -11.60 20.71 -8.95
N GLN A 101 -12.29 21.82 -8.61
CA GLN A 101 -11.68 23.16 -8.49
C GLN A 101 -11.50 23.70 -7.06
N GLY A 102 -11.62 22.88 -6.02
CA GLY A 102 -11.46 23.41 -4.67
C GLY A 102 -11.10 22.36 -3.66
N TYR A 103 -9.80 22.17 -3.42
CA TYR A 103 -9.22 21.99 -2.09
C TYR A 103 -7.68 22.00 -2.25
N ALA A 104 -7.09 23.19 -2.18
CA ALA A 104 -5.68 23.33 -1.86
C ALA A 104 -5.58 23.34 -0.33
N GLU A 105 -5.75 22.17 0.29
CA GLU A 105 -5.36 22.00 1.68
C GLU A 105 -3.82 21.92 1.71
N GLN A 106 -3.24 22.89 2.40
CA GLN A 106 -1.79 22.97 2.57
C GLN A 106 -1.30 21.67 3.19
N PRO A 107 -0.20 21.08 2.68
CA PRO A 107 0.37 19.90 3.30
C PRO A 107 0.75 20.29 4.73
N GLY A 108 0.13 19.63 5.71
CA GLY A 108 0.69 19.61 7.04
C GLY A 108 2.12 19.10 6.90
N GLU A 109 3.08 19.88 7.38
CA GLU A 109 4.45 19.42 7.58
C GLU A 109 4.44 18.38 8.70
N ASP A 110 3.87 17.21 8.40
CA ASP A 110 3.87 16.06 9.28
C ASP A 110 5.13 15.25 8.96
N ASP A 111 5.84 14.80 9.99
CA ASP A 111 7.08 14.00 9.96
C ASP A 111 7.05 12.76 9.02
N ASP A 112 5.88 12.45 8.47
CA ASP A 112 5.53 11.38 7.57
C ASP A 112 6.23 11.44 6.19
N ASP A 113 6.39 12.64 5.60
CA ASP A 113 7.01 12.79 4.28
C ASP A 113 8.52 12.50 4.35
N TYR A 114 9.15 12.79 5.49
CA TYR A 114 10.54 12.43 5.75
C TYR A 114 10.70 10.92 5.92
N PHE A 115 9.77 10.26 6.60
CA PHE A 115 9.76 8.80 6.70
C PHE A 115 9.53 8.14 5.34
N PHE A 116 8.68 8.70 4.49
CA PHE A 116 8.40 8.16 3.15
C PHE A 116 9.61 8.30 2.21
N GLN A 117 10.26 9.47 2.16
CA GLN A 117 11.47 9.71 1.38
C GLN A 117 12.62 8.82 1.87
N TRP A 118 12.81 8.74 3.19
CA TRP A 118 13.80 7.83 3.77
C TRP A 118 13.46 6.37 3.45
N TRP A 119 12.22 5.93 3.60
CA TRP A 119 11.81 4.55 3.32
C TRP A 119 11.97 4.17 1.83
N TRP A 120 11.85 5.15 0.93
CA TRP A 120 12.12 4.99 -0.50
C TRP A 120 13.62 4.85 -0.82
N GLU A 121 14.48 5.49 -0.02
CA GLU A 121 15.94 5.47 -0.18
C GLU A 121 16.63 4.42 0.70
N ALA A 122 15.94 3.93 1.72
CA ALA A 122 16.44 3.02 2.71
C ALA A 122 16.60 1.63 2.12
N THR A 123 17.70 0.99 2.46
CA THR A 123 17.86 -0.43 2.16
C THR A 123 16.91 -1.23 3.03
N VAL A 124 16.57 -2.42 2.55
CA VAL A 124 15.72 -3.35 3.28
C VAL A 124 16.21 -3.59 4.71
N ASP A 125 17.52 -3.76 4.93
CA ASP A 125 18.09 -3.95 6.26
C ASP A 125 17.82 -2.76 7.19
N GLN A 126 17.82 -1.54 6.64
CA GLN A 126 17.51 -0.33 7.38
C GLN A 126 16.02 -0.23 7.71
N VAL A 127 15.16 -0.65 6.77
CA VAL A 127 13.71 -0.69 6.97
C VAL A 127 13.32 -1.79 7.97
N GLU A 128 13.95 -2.96 7.94
CA GLU A 128 13.79 -4.03 8.91
C GLU A 128 14.20 -3.60 10.31
N LYS A 129 15.39 -3.02 10.43
CA LYS A 129 15.86 -2.49 11.71
C LYS A 129 14.92 -1.41 12.25
N ALA A 130 14.45 -0.50 11.40
CA ALA A 130 13.49 0.52 11.82
C ALA A 130 12.12 -0.08 12.17
N ALA A 131 11.67 -1.12 11.48
CA ALA A 131 10.44 -1.84 11.82
C ALA A 131 10.58 -2.58 13.16
N GLU A 132 11.66 -3.34 13.36
CA GLU A 132 11.99 -4.02 14.62
C GLU A 132 12.09 -3.05 15.81
N GLU A 133 12.67 -1.87 15.59
CA GLU A 133 12.78 -0.82 16.60
C GLU A 133 11.46 -0.07 16.86
N ALA A 134 10.58 0.06 15.86
CA ALA A 134 9.30 0.79 15.97
C ALA A 134 8.15 -0.06 16.53
N GLU A 135 8.06 -1.33 16.16
CA GLU A 135 7.10 -2.32 16.65
C GLU A 135 7.76 -3.68 16.43
N GLY A 136 8.15 -4.41 17.48
CA GLY A 136 8.89 -5.70 17.39
C GLY A 136 8.18 -6.83 16.64
N ALA A 137 7.96 -6.66 15.34
CA ALA A 137 7.25 -7.54 14.42
C ALA A 137 8.26 -8.07 13.40
N GLU A 138 8.49 -9.39 13.42
CA GLU A 138 9.23 -10.08 12.36
C GLU A 138 8.46 -9.96 11.04
N ILE A 139 9.12 -9.44 10.00
CA ILE A 139 8.54 -9.25 8.66
C ILE A 139 8.06 -10.58 8.06
N ASP A 140 8.70 -11.69 8.40
CA ASP A 140 8.29 -13.04 7.98
C ASP A 140 6.90 -13.42 8.51
N HIS A 141 6.59 -13.12 9.78
CA HIS A 141 5.25 -13.35 10.35
C HIS A 141 4.20 -12.42 9.74
N PHE A 142 4.64 -11.25 9.29
CA PHE A 142 3.76 -10.25 8.69
C PHE A 142 3.30 -10.65 7.28
N ALA A 143 4.17 -11.27 6.48
CA ALA A 143 3.79 -11.87 5.21
C ALA A 143 2.82 -13.05 5.40
N GLU A 144 3.04 -13.89 6.42
CA GLU A 144 2.12 -14.97 6.82
C GLU A 144 0.72 -14.44 7.21
N MET A 145 0.66 -13.35 7.98
CA MET A 145 -0.62 -12.73 8.39
C MET A 145 -1.36 -12.04 7.25
N PHE A 146 -0.65 -11.56 6.22
CA PHE A 146 -1.27 -10.80 5.13
C PHE A 146 -1.96 -11.69 4.08
N ILE A 147 -1.74 -13.00 4.15
CA ILE A 147 -2.23 -13.97 3.18
C ILE A 147 -3.32 -14.89 3.76
N SER A 148 -3.52 -14.88 5.09
CA SER A 148 -4.55 -15.68 5.76
C SER A 148 -5.94 -15.07 5.75
#